data_AF-A0AAX2RLF5-F1
#
_entry.id   AF-A0AAX2RLF5-F1
#
_cell.length_a   1.000
_cell.length_b   1.000
_cell.length_c   1.000
_cell.angle_alpha   90.00
_cell.angle_beta   90.00
_cell.angle_gamma   90.00
#
_symmetry.space_group_name_H-M   'P 1'
#
loop_
_entity.id
_entity.type
_entity.pdbx_description
1 polymer ?
#
loop_
_entity_poly.entity_id
_entity_poly.type
_entity_poly.pdbx_seq_one_letter_code
_entity_poly.pdbx_strand_id
1 'polypeptide(L)'
;MKFDRTPVDSFDFALEARAQLALFRIAVTAGNEDKAEQYLWDAEICARASGARACLEGADMSLLLAGEPSLIPHWDDGFEAEERGRVVWFGEWLNDMDGLNETRPSVSLTRDGYVPALEVSHRGGDCEPNAGHPRATLQEAIGAAKEMESRWHFDECID
;
A
#
# COMPACT_ATOMS: atom_id res chain seq x y z
N MET A 1 -9.92 28.81 -2.57
CA MET A 1 -8.93 28.99 -3.64
C MET A 1 -8.73 27.60 -4.23
N LYS A 2 -9.22 27.31 -5.43
CA LYS A 2 -8.89 26.04 -6.09
C LYS A 2 -7.53 26.24 -6.73
N PHE A 3 -6.53 25.44 -6.37
CA PHE A 3 -5.28 25.43 -7.12
C PHE A 3 -5.60 24.97 -8.55
N ASP A 4 -5.27 25.81 -9.53
CA ASP A 4 -5.64 25.65 -10.96
C ASP A 4 -4.77 24.60 -11.69
N ARG A 5 -3.95 23.86 -10.92
CA ARG A 5 -3.04 22.83 -11.40
C ARG A 5 -3.34 21.55 -10.65
N THR A 6 -3.56 20.47 -11.41
CA THR A 6 -3.62 19.11 -10.87
C THR A 6 -2.28 18.78 -10.23
N PRO A 7 -2.23 18.28 -8.98
CA PRO A 7 -1.00 17.82 -8.37
C PRO A 7 -0.32 16.75 -9.23
N VAL A 8 0.99 16.85 -9.45
CA VAL A 8 1.74 15.90 -10.33
C VAL A 8 2.85 15.14 -9.62
N ASP A 9 3.28 15.59 -8.43
CA ASP A 9 4.33 14.96 -7.63
C ASP A 9 3.95 14.92 -6.14
N SER A 10 4.76 14.22 -5.34
CA SER A 10 4.51 14.05 -3.90
C SER A 10 4.45 15.37 -3.14
N PHE A 11 5.21 16.39 -3.58
CA PHE A 11 5.24 17.70 -2.96
C PHE A 11 3.97 18.51 -3.25
N ASP A 12 3.47 18.51 -4.50
CA ASP A 12 2.22 19.16 -4.87
C ASP A 12 1.05 18.62 -4.03
N PHE A 13 0.99 17.31 -3.81
CA PHE A 13 -0.01 16.70 -2.93
C PHE A 13 0.16 17.10 -1.46
N ALA A 14 1.40 17.18 -0.95
CA ALA A 14 1.68 17.64 0.41
C ALA A 14 1.25 19.11 0.62
N LEU A 15 1.46 19.96 -0.39
CA LEU A 15 1.01 21.34 -0.39
C LEU A 15 -0.51 21.46 -0.40
N GLU A 16 -1.19 20.68 -1.24
CA GLU A 16 -2.66 20.66 -1.29
C GLU A 16 -3.24 20.18 0.04
N ALA A 17 -2.69 19.10 0.62
CA ALA A 17 -3.11 18.60 1.93
C ALA A 17 -3.01 19.68 3.02
N ARG A 18 -1.91 20.45 3.02
CA ARG A 18 -1.70 21.57 3.94
C ARG A 18 -2.73 22.68 3.74
N ALA A 19 -3.03 23.02 2.49
CA ALA A 19 -3.98 24.06 2.15
C ALA A 19 -5.40 23.67 2.58
N GLN A 20 -5.80 22.42 2.33
CA GLN A 20 -7.09 21.88 2.74
C GLN A 20 -7.23 21.85 4.27
N LEU A 21 -6.17 21.45 5.00
CA LEU A 21 -6.18 21.50 6.46
C LEU A 21 -6.33 22.94 7.00
N ALA A 22 -5.73 23.93 6.34
CA ALA A 22 -5.93 25.33 6.69
C ALA A 22 -7.38 25.78 6.44
N LEU A 23 -7.98 25.38 5.32
CA LEU A 23 -9.39 25.66 5.01
C LEU A 23 -10.35 25.00 6.02
N PHE A 24 -10.06 23.76 6.43
CA PHE A 24 -10.76 23.08 7.52
C PHE A 24 -10.77 23.93 8.79
N ARG A 25 -9.60 24.39 9.27
CA ARG A 25 -9.47 25.21 10.48
C ARG A 25 -10.27 26.53 10.38
N ILE A 26 -10.27 27.15 9.20
CA ILE A 26 -11.08 28.35 8.93
C ILE A 26 -12.58 28.05 8.99
N ALA A 27 -13.02 26.95 8.35
CA ALA A 27 -14.43 26.55 8.34
C ALA A 27 -14.96 26.20 9.73
N VAL A 28 -14.17 25.48 10.55
CA VAL A 28 -14.47 25.22 11.96
C VAL A 28 -14.64 26.54 12.73
N THR A 29 -13.71 27.48 12.56
CA THR A 29 -13.77 28.79 13.24
C THR A 29 -15.01 29.59 12.81
N ALA A 30 -15.44 29.44 11.56
CA ALA A 30 -16.62 30.09 11.01
C ALA A 30 -17.95 29.37 11.35
N GLY A 31 -17.92 28.22 12.03
CA GLY A 31 -19.11 27.43 12.34
C GLY A 31 -19.76 26.76 11.11
N ASN A 32 -18.98 26.52 10.05
CA ASN A 32 -19.45 25.87 8.83
C ASN A 32 -19.00 24.40 8.81
N GLU A 33 -19.75 23.55 9.50
CA GLU A 33 -19.42 22.14 9.75
C GLU A 33 -19.32 21.33 8.44
N ASP A 34 -20.28 21.46 7.52
CA ASP A 34 -20.28 20.76 6.24
C ASP A 34 -19.01 21.04 5.42
N LYS A 35 -18.57 22.30 5.39
CA LYS A 35 -17.33 22.67 4.70
C LYS A 35 -16.09 22.20 5.42
N ALA A 36 -16.12 22.22 6.76
CA ALA A 36 -15.01 21.73 7.55
C ALA A 36 -14.77 20.24 7.28
N GLU A 37 -15.80 19.40 7.36
CA GLU A 37 -15.68 17.96 7.09
C GLU A 37 -15.12 17.70 5.69
N GLN A 38 -15.65 18.38 4.68
CA GLN A 38 -15.16 18.26 3.30
C GLN A 38 -13.67 18.59 3.19
N TYR A 39 -13.22 19.69 3.80
CA TYR A 39 -11.81 20.09 3.75
C TYR A 39 -10.89 19.15 4.53
N LEU A 40 -11.38 18.54 5.60
CA LEU A 40 -10.61 17.53 6.33
C LEU A 40 -10.42 16.28 5.46
N TRP A 41 -11.48 15.76 4.85
CA TRP A 41 -11.37 14.63 3.92
C TRP A 41 -10.43 14.90 2.74
N ASP A 42 -10.55 16.08 2.12
CA ASP A 42 -9.66 16.45 1.03
C ASP A 42 -8.18 16.51 1.49
N ALA A 43 -7.93 16.98 2.71
CA ALA A 43 -6.58 17.01 3.29
C ALA A 43 -6.01 15.60 3.50
N GLU A 44 -6.80 14.68 4.05
CA GLU A 44 -6.43 13.29 4.31
C GLU A 44 -6.15 12.53 3.00
N ILE A 45 -7.01 12.72 1.98
CA ILE A 45 -6.83 12.14 0.64
C ILE A 45 -5.53 12.64 0.01
N CYS A 46 -5.24 13.94 0.10
CA CYS A 46 -4.01 14.49 -0.45
C CYS A 46 -2.77 14.03 0.32
N ALA A 47 -2.85 13.85 1.65
CA ALA A 47 -1.76 13.28 2.43
C ALA A 47 -1.45 11.84 1.99
N ARG A 48 -2.48 11.02 1.80
CA ARG A 48 -2.34 9.64 1.28
C ARG A 48 -1.75 9.61 -0.14
N ALA A 49 -2.23 10.48 -1.02
CA ALA A 49 -1.68 10.58 -2.38
C ALA A 49 -0.21 11.05 -2.38
N SER A 50 0.17 11.95 -1.46
CA SER A 50 1.56 12.36 -1.26
C SER A 50 2.44 11.18 -0.85
N GLY A 51 1.99 10.35 0.10
CA GLY A 51 2.72 9.16 0.56
C GLY A 51 2.93 8.13 -0.54
N ALA A 52 1.85 7.76 -1.25
CA ALA A 52 1.94 6.83 -2.38
C ALA A 52 2.92 7.36 -3.45
N ARG A 53 2.84 8.65 -3.76
CA ARG A 53 3.70 9.24 -4.77
C ARG A 53 5.16 9.33 -4.33
N ALA A 54 5.41 9.62 -3.04
CA ALA A 54 6.75 9.65 -2.47
C ALA A 54 7.43 8.26 -2.50
N CYS A 55 6.67 7.19 -2.26
CA CYS A 55 7.16 5.81 -2.40
C CYS A 55 7.70 5.52 -3.80
N LEU A 56 6.96 5.92 -4.84
CA LEU A 56 7.36 5.80 -6.25
C LEU A 56 8.56 6.68 -6.62
N GLU A 57 8.64 7.87 -6.05
CA GLU A 57 9.72 8.83 -6.28
C GLU A 57 10.99 8.50 -5.47
N GLY A 58 10.91 7.60 -4.49
CA GLY A 58 11.99 7.34 -3.54
C GLY A 58 12.28 8.54 -2.64
N ALA A 59 11.25 9.34 -2.35
CA ALA A 59 11.35 10.59 -1.59
C ALA A 59 10.91 10.40 -0.14
N ASP A 60 11.51 11.18 0.75
CA ASP A 60 11.08 11.30 2.14
C ASP A 60 9.80 12.16 2.25
N MET A 61 9.13 12.07 3.40
CA MET A 61 7.98 12.93 3.70
C MET A 61 8.34 14.42 3.65
N SER A 62 7.53 15.20 2.95
CA SER A 62 7.67 16.66 2.90
C SER A 62 7.54 17.30 4.29
N LEU A 63 8.36 18.31 4.57
CA LEU A 63 8.28 19.10 5.80
C LEU A 63 6.92 19.77 6.00
N LEU A 64 6.15 19.97 4.92
CA LEU A 64 4.78 20.48 5.00
C LEU A 64 3.86 19.53 5.78
N LEU A 65 4.02 18.21 5.58
CA LEU A 65 3.25 17.18 6.26
C LEU A 65 3.88 16.76 7.59
N ALA A 66 5.22 16.72 7.67
CA ALA A 66 5.92 16.37 8.91
C ALA A 66 5.57 17.33 10.08
N GLY A 67 5.22 18.58 9.76
CA GLY A 67 4.75 19.57 10.74
C GLY A 67 3.26 19.45 11.13
N GLU A 68 2.52 18.48 10.60
CA GLU A 68 1.09 18.29 10.84
C GLU A 68 0.78 16.85 11.27
N PRO A 69 0.86 16.56 12.58
CA PRO A 69 0.72 15.19 13.11
C PRO A 69 -0.58 14.47 12.74
N SER A 70 -1.66 15.20 12.50
CA SER A 70 -2.94 14.61 12.09
C SER A 70 -2.92 14.03 10.68
N LEU A 71 -1.99 14.46 9.83
CA LEU A 71 -1.90 13.98 8.44
C LEU A 71 -0.84 12.90 8.25
N ILE A 72 0.07 12.72 9.20
CA ILE A 72 1.14 11.71 9.16
C ILE A 72 0.57 10.29 8.95
N PRO A 73 -0.43 9.81 9.73
CA PRO A 73 -0.95 8.46 9.54
C PRO A 73 -1.52 8.23 8.13
N HIS A 74 -2.12 9.26 7.53
CA HIS A 74 -2.68 9.16 6.18
C HIS A 74 -1.58 9.13 5.12
N TRP A 75 -0.47 9.83 5.34
CA TRP A 75 0.71 9.73 4.49
C TRP A 75 1.34 8.34 4.59
N ASP A 76 1.54 7.83 5.80
CA ASP A 76 2.11 6.48 6.05
C ASP A 76 1.25 5.41 5.36
N ASP A 77 -0.08 5.47 5.55
CA ASP A 77 -1.06 4.63 4.87
C ASP A 77 -0.87 4.58 3.34
N GLY A 78 -0.61 5.75 2.73
CA GLY A 78 -0.39 5.86 1.29
C GLY A 78 0.95 5.29 0.85
N PHE A 79 2.00 5.58 1.63
CA PHE A 79 3.35 5.10 1.37
C PHE A 79 3.43 3.58 1.48
N GLU A 80 2.93 3.01 2.58
CA GLU A 80 2.90 1.58 2.84
C GLU A 80 2.07 0.81 1.81
N ALA A 81 0.92 1.37 1.39
CA ALA A 81 0.09 0.74 0.36
C ALA A 81 0.82 0.64 -0.98
N GLU A 82 1.56 1.68 -1.36
CA GLU A 82 2.36 1.68 -2.59
C GLU A 82 3.61 0.80 -2.46
N GLU A 83 4.25 0.77 -1.28
CA GLU A 83 5.40 -0.08 -0.99
C GLU A 83 5.02 -1.57 -1.04
N ARG A 84 3.87 -1.94 -0.47
CA ARG A 84 3.30 -3.29 -0.58
C ARG A 84 2.97 -3.67 -2.02
N GLY A 85 2.69 -2.67 -2.85
CA GLY A 85 2.32 -2.83 -4.24
C GLY A 85 0.93 -3.43 -4.46
N ARG A 86 0.58 -3.61 -5.72
CA ARG A 86 -0.71 -4.17 -6.13
C ARG A 86 -0.56 -5.65 -6.47
N VAL A 87 -1.38 -6.52 -5.90
CA VAL A 87 -1.46 -7.91 -6.36
C VAL A 87 -1.99 -7.95 -7.80
N VAL A 88 -1.18 -8.50 -8.70
CA VAL A 88 -1.47 -8.61 -10.14
C VAL A 88 -1.75 -10.04 -10.59
N TRP A 89 -1.45 -11.03 -9.73
CA TRP A 89 -1.74 -12.43 -10.01
C TRP A 89 -1.91 -13.24 -8.72
N PHE A 90 -2.82 -14.20 -8.76
CA PHE A 90 -3.02 -15.23 -7.75
C PHE A 90 -2.98 -16.61 -8.40
N GLY A 91 -2.37 -17.57 -7.71
CA GLY A 91 -2.56 -18.99 -7.96
C GLY A 91 -3.82 -19.53 -7.30
N GLU A 92 -3.98 -20.84 -7.40
CA GLU A 92 -5.06 -21.56 -6.70
C GLU A 92 -4.66 -21.81 -5.25
N TRP A 93 -5.66 -22.01 -4.39
CA TRP A 93 -5.43 -22.52 -3.04
C TRP A 93 -5.15 -24.03 -3.11
N LEU A 94 -4.06 -24.46 -2.50
CA LEU A 94 -3.70 -25.86 -2.35
C LEU A 94 -3.68 -26.22 -0.87
N ASN A 95 -4.40 -27.28 -0.51
CA ASN A 95 -4.33 -27.87 0.82
C ASN A 95 -3.11 -28.77 0.91
N ASP A 96 -2.48 -28.82 2.07
CA ASP A 96 -1.55 -29.89 2.41
C ASP A 96 -2.28 -31.21 2.67
N MET A 97 -1.51 -32.29 2.82
CA MET A 97 -2.05 -33.65 2.94
C MET A 97 -2.86 -33.89 4.22
N ASP A 98 -2.59 -33.15 5.29
CA ASP A 98 -3.34 -33.24 6.54
C ASP A 98 -4.55 -32.28 6.58
N GLY A 99 -4.67 -31.38 5.61
CA GLY A 99 -5.76 -30.42 5.44
C GLY A 99 -5.78 -29.33 6.52
N LEU A 100 -4.66 -29.13 7.21
CA LEU A 100 -4.54 -28.12 8.26
C LEU A 100 -4.03 -26.79 7.72
N ASN A 101 -3.27 -26.83 6.63
CA ASN A 101 -2.74 -25.63 5.99
C ASN A 101 -3.18 -25.53 4.52
N GLU A 102 -3.44 -24.30 4.11
CA GLU A 102 -3.75 -23.93 2.74
C GLU A 102 -2.68 -22.95 2.26
N THR A 103 -2.10 -23.20 1.10
CA THR A 103 -1.14 -22.30 0.46
C THR A 103 -1.73 -21.65 -0.78
N ARG A 104 -1.36 -20.41 -1.06
CA ARG A 104 -1.63 -19.76 -2.34
C ARG A 104 -0.47 -18.90 -2.77
N PRO A 105 0.13 -19.15 -3.95
CA PRO A 105 1.15 -18.27 -4.48
C PRO A 105 0.49 -17.01 -5.03
N SER A 106 1.13 -15.86 -4.87
CA SER A 106 0.67 -14.59 -5.42
C SER A 106 1.84 -13.77 -5.96
N VAL A 107 1.53 -12.76 -6.78
CA VAL A 107 2.54 -11.82 -7.28
C VAL A 107 2.01 -10.40 -7.13
N SER A 108 2.77 -9.55 -6.46
CA SER A 108 2.55 -8.11 -6.37
C SER A 108 3.45 -7.36 -7.34
N LEU A 109 2.91 -6.35 -8.02
CA LEU A 109 3.71 -5.34 -8.72
C LEU A 109 4.03 -4.23 -7.72
N THR A 110 5.33 -4.04 -7.46
CA THR A 110 5.88 -3.01 -6.59
C THR A 110 6.79 -2.07 -7.39
N ARG A 111 7.35 -1.04 -6.75
CA ARG A 111 8.37 -0.17 -7.37
C ARG A 111 9.64 -0.93 -7.80
N ASP A 112 9.97 -2.02 -7.09
CA ASP A 112 11.19 -2.80 -7.30
C ASP A 112 10.99 -3.95 -8.30
N GLY A 113 9.77 -4.08 -8.86
CA GLY A 113 9.41 -5.08 -9.85
C GLY A 113 8.29 -6.01 -9.37
N TYR A 114 8.20 -7.17 -10.02
CA TYR A 114 7.21 -8.20 -9.67
C TYR A 114 7.73 -9.04 -8.50
N VAL A 115 7.08 -8.92 -7.35
CA VAL A 115 7.43 -9.61 -6.11
C VAL A 115 6.58 -10.88 -5.98
N PRO A 116 7.18 -12.07 -6.09
CA PRO A 116 6.49 -13.32 -5.80
C PRO A 116 6.26 -13.45 -4.30
N ALA A 117 5.16 -14.06 -3.90
CA ALA A 117 4.86 -14.35 -2.51
C ALA A 117 4.14 -15.70 -2.37
N LEU A 118 4.17 -16.24 -1.15
CA LEU A 118 3.39 -17.40 -0.76
C LEU A 118 2.55 -17.05 0.47
N GLU A 119 1.23 -17.09 0.32
CA GLU A 119 0.29 -17.00 1.42
C GLU A 119 0.11 -18.38 2.05
N VAL A 120 0.20 -18.47 3.36
CA VAL A 120 -0.04 -19.70 4.12
C VAL A 120 -1.13 -19.41 5.15
N SER A 121 -2.26 -20.11 5.02
CA SER A 121 -3.41 -20.02 5.90
C SER A 121 -3.47 -21.30 6.74
N HIS A 122 -3.64 -21.14 8.06
CA HIS A 122 -3.91 -22.26 8.94
C HIS A 122 -5.41 -22.35 9.21
N ARG A 123 -6.06 -23.43 8.77
CA ARG A 123 -7.50 -23.69 8.94
C ARG A 123 -8.41 -22.53 8.47
N GLY A 124 -8.08 -21.89 7.36
CA GLY A 124 -8.85 -20.77 6.81
C GLY A 124 -8.67 -19.44 7.55
N GLY A 125 -7.59 -19.28 8.31
CA GLY A 125 -7.23 -18.02 8.98
C GLY A 125 -6.64 -16.97 8.05
N ASP A 126 -6.43 -15.77 8.59
CA ASP A 126 -5.70 -14.70 7.90
C ASP A 126 -4.26 -15.13 7.62
N CYS A 127 -3.72 -14.69 6.48
CA CYS A 127 -2.39 -15.02 6.03
C CYS A 127 -1.60 -13.75 5.73
N GLU A 128 -0.37 -13.69 6.22
CA GLU A 128 0.62 -12.72 5.77
C GLU A 128 1.47 -13.37 4.66
N PRO A 129 1.56 -12.78 3.46
CA PRO A 129 2.34 -13.37 2.37
C PRO A 129 3.83 -13.37 2.70
N ASN A 130 4.46 -14.54 2.65
CA ASN A 130 5.91 -14.64 2.67
C ASN A 130 6.46 -14.18 1.31
N ALA A 131 7.05 -12.99 1.27
CA ALA A 131 7.56 -12.38 0.04
C ALA A 131 8.96 -12.92 -0.35
N GLY A 132 9.14 -13.18 -1.64
CA GLY A 132 10.42 -13.51 -2.25
C GLY A 132 11.10 -12.29 -2.86
N HIS A 133 12.23 -12.51 -3.53
CA HIS A 133 12.96 -11.44 -4.20
C HIS A 133 12.23 -10.93 -5.46
N PRO A 134 12.26 -9.62 -5.76
CA PRO A 134 11.69 -9.06 -6.98
C PRO A 134 12.23 -9.70 -8.27
N ARG A 135 11.40 -9.69 -9.32
CA ARG A 135 11.72 -10.17 -10.67
C ARG A 135 11.38 -9.10 -11.72
N ALA A 136 12.10 -9.13 -12.83
CA ALA A 136 11.91 -8.17 -13.91
C ALA A 136 10.60 -8.40 -14.68
N THR A 137 10.14 -9.65 -14.77
CA THR A 137 8.92 -9.99 -15.51
C THR A 137 7.89 -10.72 -14.65
N LEU A 138 6.62 -10.54 -14.99
CA LEU A 138 5.51 -11.27 -14.35
C LEU A 138 5.68 -12.79 -14.49
N GLN A 139 6.13 -13.26 -15.64
CA GLN A 139 6.29 -14.70 -15.90
C GLN A 139 7.36 -15.34 -14.98
N GLU A 140 8.49 -14.64 -14.77
CA GLU A 140 9.53 -15.09 -13.84
C GLU A 140 9.03 -15.08 -12.39
N ALA A 141 8.27 -14.04 -11.99
CA ALA A 141 7.69 -13.97 -10.66
C ALA A 141 6.67 -15.09 -10.43
N ILE A 142 5.79 -15.38 -11.39
CA ILE A 142 4.86 -16.51 -11.29
C ILE A 142 5.62 -17.83 -11.13
N GLY A 143 6.70 -18.03 -11.91
CA GLY A 143 7.56 -19.21 -11.77
C GLY A 143 8.16 -19.33 -10.36
N ALA A 144 8.69 -18.23 -9.84
CA ALA A 144 9.28 -18.18 -8.49
C ALA A 144 8.23 -18.41 -7.39
N ALA A 145 7.03 -17.84 -7.50
CA ALA A 145 5.96 -18.04 -6.51
C ALA A 145 5.50 -19.51 -6.47
N LYS A 146 5.39 -20.16 -7.63
CA LYS A 146 5.10 -21.61 -7.71
C LYS A 146 6.22 -22.48 -7.16
N GLU A 147 7.47 -22.07 -7.34
CA GLU A 147 8.63 -22.74 -6.74
C GLU A 147 8.61 -22.61 -5.21
N MET A 148 8.27 -21.43 -4.68
CA MET A 148 8.09 -21.21 -3.24
C MET A 148 7.02 -22.13 -2.66
N GLU A 149 5.85 -22.23 -3.30
CA GLU A 149 4.79 -23.16 -2.92
C GLU A 149 5.27 -24.61 -2.96
N SER A 150 5.90 -25.04 -4.06
CA SER A 150 6.40 -26.40 -4.20
C SER A 150 7.37 -26.76 -3.09
N ARG A 151 8.34 -25.87 -2.80
CA ARG A 151 9.31 -26.06 -1.72
C ARG A 151 8.64 -26.16 -0.35
N TRP A 152 7.66 -25.30 -0.08
CA TRP A 152 6.93 -25.36 1.18
C TRP A 152 6.30 -26.74 1.40
N HIS A 153 5.61 -27.28 0.39
CA HIS A 153 5.00 -28.62 0.46
C HIS A 153 6.03 -29.76 0.56
N PHE A 154 7.19 -29.65 -0.10
CA PHE A 154 8.24 -30.68 -0.03
C PHE A 154 9.06 -30.65 1.26
N ASP A 155 9.34 -29.46 1.80
CA ASP A 155 10.14 -29.32 3.02
C ASP A 155 9.32 -29.75 4.26
N GLU A 156 8.00 -29.55 4.28
CA GLU A 156 7.09 -30.05 5.34
C GLU A 156 6.81 -31.57 5.27
N CYS A 157 7.15 -32.26 4.17
CA CYS A 157 6.97 -33.71 4.04
C CYS A 157 8.15 -34.55 4.59
N ILE A 158 9.17 -33.92 5.19
CA ILE A 158 10.41 -34.58 5.65
C ILE A 158 10.46 -34.84 7.17
N ASP A 159 9.44 -34.47 7.95
CA ASP A 159 9.36 -34.76 9.39
C ASP A 159 8.45 -35.96 9.74
#